data_AF-A0A349B6F1-F1
#
_entry.id   AF-A0A349B6F1-F1
#
_cell.length_a   1.000
_cell.length_b   1.000
_cell.length_c   1.000
_cell.angle_alpha   90.00
_cell.angle_beta   90.00
_cell.angle_gamma   90.00
#
_symmetry.space_group_name_H-M   'P 1'
#
loop_
_entity.id
_entity.type
_entity.pdbx_description
1 polymer ?
#
loop_
_entity_poly.entity_id
_entity_poly.type
_entity_poly.pdbx_seq_one_letter_code
_entity_poly.pdbx_strand_id
1 'polypeptide(L)'
;MAMGPSGNWRSVAMVVTSAVMARILARDRQPVFPRSVWAMPRLTTEQITEFLTEPGHLTRIATVDADGAPSVAPIWFLFDDGRIWFTPREKSSWWHHIQREPRVAMTIDEDEAPFRKVFVKGTVTVEHPPGEDDAWRARYRDIALRYTPDAFADAYINATVHEPRALLSLPCDPAAVTSWRMPLQGEDPAEVWAPQYYHRRPAPEEWVPERRV
;
A
#
# COMPACT_ATOMS: atom_id res chain seq x y z
N MET A 1 -39.63 74.62 -5.03
CA MET A 1 -39.18 73.34 -5.62
C MET A 1 -38.03 73.63 -6.57
N ALA A 2 -36.90 72.98 -6.32
CA ALA A 2 -35.71 72.75 -7.16
C ALA A 2 -35.29 73.77 -8.25
N MET A 3 -34.11 74.40 -8.07
CA MET A 3 -33.22 74.83 -9.14
C MET A 3 -31.76 74.71 -8.69
N GLY A 4 -30.88 74.17 -9.55
CA GLY A 4 -29.44 74.39 -9.53
C GLY A 4 -28.59 73.13 -9.84
N PRO A 5 -27.53 73.21 -10.68
CA PRO A 5 -27.42 72.35 -11.86
C PRO A 5 -26.12 71.51 -12.01
N SER A 6 -26.20 70.55 -12.94
CA SER A 6 -25.17 69.94 -13.83
C SER A 6 -23.67 70.07 -13.50
N GLY A 7 -22.96 68.94 -13.48
CA GLY A 7 -21.49 68.88 -13.49
C GLY A 7 -20.94 67.62 -14.15
N ASN A 8 -20.26 67.84 -15.26
CA ASN A 8 -19.60 66.91 -16.19
C ASN A 8 -18.26 66.41 -15.60
N TRP A 9 -17.90 65.13 -15.73
CA TRP A 9 -16.59 64.62 -15.28
C TRP A 9 -15.85 63.86 -16.39
N ARG A 10 -14.91 64.57 -17.03
CA ARG A 10 -13.80 64.03 -17.82
C ARG A 10 -12.48 64.44 -17.16
N SER A 11 -11.63 63.45 -16.91
CA SER A 11 -10.16 63.43 -16.86
C SER A 11 -9.37 64.49 -16.07
N VAL A 12 -8.58 64.03 -15.08
CA VAL A 12 -7.28 64.60 -14.69
C VAL A 12 -6.29 63.45 -14.43
N ALA A 13 -5.05 63.61 -14.91
CA ALA A 13 -3.94 62.66 -14.85
C ALA A 13 -2.86 63.08 -13.84
N MET A 14 -1.94 62.13 -13.55
CA MET A 14 -0.61 62.23 -12.90
C MET A 14 -0.53 62.44 -11.37
N VAL A 15 0.19 61.56 -10.64
CA VAL A 15 1.63 61.69 -10.23
C VAL A 15 2.12 60.42 -9.49
N VAL A 16 2.95 59.63 -10.18
CA VAL A 16 4.27 59.03 -9.89
C VAL A 16 4.71 58.65 -8.43
N THR A 17 5.09 57.36 -8.28
CA THR A 17 6.14 56.70 -7.43
C THR A 17 6.12 56.74 -5.89
N SER A 18 6.32 55.57 -5.25
CA SER A 18 7.65 55.08 -4.81
C SER A 18 7.55 54.07 -3.65
N ALA A 19 8.04 52.85 -3.90
CA ALA A 19 8.86 52.02 -3.02
C ALA A 19 8.88 52.23 -1.49
N VAL A 20 7.74 52.19 -0.77
CA VAL A 20 7.75 52.02 0.71
C VAL A 20 6.56 51.20 1.20
N MET A 21 6.30 50.04 0.61
CA MET A 21 5.57 48.94 1.28
C MET A 21 6.18 47.56 0.94
N ALA A 22 7.45 47.55 0.54
CA ALA A 22 8.27 46.35 0.38
C ALA A 22 9.01 45.99 1.69
N ARG A 23 8.46 46.34 2.86
CA ARG A 23 9.18 46.28 4.14
C ARG A 23 8.39 45.71 5.32
N ILE A 24 7.46 44.81 5.06
CA ILE A 24 7.09 43.78 6.04
C ILE A 24 7.24 42.43 5.32
N LEU A 25 8.51 42.04 5.20
CA LEU A 25 8.95 40.69 4.94
C LEU A 25 8.39 39.81 6.06
N ALA A 26 7.16 39.33 5.88
CA ALA A 26 6.73 38.09 6.50
C ALA A 26 7.71 37.04 5.99
N ARG A 27 8.75 36.79 6.80
CA ARG A 27 9.69 35.71 6.62
C ARG A 27 8.89 34.48 6.24
N ASP A 28 9.11 34.00 5.02
CA ASP A 28 8.86 32.62 4.64
C ASP A 28 9.53 31.76 5.72
N ARG A 29 8.76 31.34 6.71
CA ARG A 29 9.16 30.24 7.57
C ARG A 29 9.03 29.04 6.67
N GLN A 30 10.12 28.72 5.97
CA GLN A 30 10.27 27.40 5.41
C GLN A 30 9.90 26.41 6.52
N PRO A 31 9.03 25.43 6.25
CA PRO A 31 8.71 24.42 7.24
C PRO A 31 10.02 23.82 7.72
N VAL A 32 10.27 23.94 9.02
CA VAL A 32 11.44 23.35 9.66
C VAL A 32 11.14 21.87 9.74
N PHE A 33 11.57 21.12 8.73
CA PHE A 33 11.53 19.67 8.77
C PHE A 33 12.47 19.22 9.90
N PRO A 34 12.01 18.40 10.85
CA PRO A 34 12.91 17.77 11.81
C PRO A 34 14.00 17.03 11.02
N ARG A 35 15.25 16.99 11.53
CA ARG A 35 16.34 16.26 10.88
C ARG A 35 15.91 14.80 10.73
N SER A 36 15.46 14.44 9.54
CA SER A 36 15.08 13.09 9.19
C SER A 36 16.31 12.20 9.38
N VAL A 37 16.12 11.14 10.17
CA VAL A 37 16.97 9.97 10.04
C VAL A 37 16.63 9.43 8.67
N TRP A 38 17.60 9.40 7.75
CA TRP A 38 17.42 8.85 6.41
C TRP A 38 16.73 7.49 6.50
N ALA A 39 15.43 7.44 6.23
CA ALA A 39 14.65 6.24 6.41
C ALA A 39 13.60 6.18 5.31
N MET A 40 13.67 5.10 4.53
CA MET A 40 12.62 4.71 3.61
C MET A 40 11.26 4.76 4.32
N PRO A 41 10.19 5.30 3.71
CA PRO A 41 8.90 5.39 4.35
C PRO A 41 8.37 3.96 4.54
N ARG A 42 8.22 3.59 5.82
CA ARG A 42 7.69 2.29 6.24
C ARG A 42 6.34 2.48 6.90
N LEU A 43 5.53 1.44 6.83
CA LEU A 43 4.33 1.34 7.64
C LEU A 43 4.72 1.00 9.08
N THR A 44 4.02 1.55 10.06
CA THR A 44 4.10 1.08 11.46
C THR A 44 3.50 -0.32 11.59
N THR A 45 3.75 -0.99 12.71
CA THR A 45 3.13 -2.29 13.03
C THR A 45 1.62 -2.23 12.91
N GLU A 46 0.98 -1.19 13.45
CA GLU A 46 -0.47 -0.98 13.40
C GLU A 46 -0.96 -0.75 11.97
N GLN A 47 -0.24 0.04 11.18
CA GLN A 47 -0.58 0.30 9.78
C GLN A 47 -0.43 -0.96 8.91
N ILE A 48 0.54 -1.83 9.23
CA ILE A 48 0.69 -3.14 8.57
C ILE A 48 -0.49 -4.04 8.94
N THR A 49 -0.84 -4.13 10.21
CA THR A 49 -2.02 -4.89 10.66
C THR A 49 -3.28 -4.40 9.95
N GLU A 50 -3.53 -3.09 9.96
CA GLU A 50 -4.68 -2.47 9.27
C GLU A 50 -4.69 -2.86 7.78
N PHE A 51 -3.60 -2.60 7.06
CA PHE A 51 -3.47 -2.94 5.65
C PHE A 51 -3.69 -4.42 5.36
N LEU A 52 -3.13 -5.31 6.19
CA LEU A 52 -3.33 -6.76 6.05
C LEU A 52 -4.75 -7.19 6.42
N THR A 53 -5.54 -6.39 7.14
CA THR A 53 -6.97 -6.67 7.44
C THR A 53 -7.95 -6.05 6.43
N GLU A 54 -7.54 -5.06 5.65
CA GLU A 54 -8.39 -4.41 4.64
C GLU A 54 -8.84 -5.36 3.52
N PRO A 55 -10.13 -5.38 3.15
CA PRO A 55 -10.62 -6.26 2.09
C PRO A 55 -10.06 -5.89 0.71
N GLY A 56 -10.15 -6.82 -0.25
CA GLY A 56 -9.82 -6.56 -1.65
C GLY A 56 -8.33 -6.69 -2.04
N HIS A 57 -7.40 -6.67 -1.09
CA HIS A 57 -5.97 -6.86 -1.40
C HIS A 57 -5.65 -8.31 -1.74
N LEU A 58 -5.09 -8.55 -2.93
CA LEU A 58 -4.54 -9.86 -3.30
C LEU A 58 -3.12 -10.01 -2.76
N THR A 59 -2.69 -11.25 -2.55
CA THR A 59 -1.26 -11.54 -2.38
C THR A 59 -0.70 -12.29 -3.58
N ARG A 60 0.54 -12.00 -3.95
CA ARG A 60 1.31 -12.71 -4.97
C ARG A 60 2.26 -13.66 -4.26
N ILE A 61 1.96 -14.96 -4.29
CA ILE A 61 2.81 -16.00 -3.69
C ILE A 61 3.83 -16.48 -4.73
N ALA A 62 5.10 -16.44 -4.35
CA ALA A 62 6.20 -17.05 -5.07
C ALA A 62 6.54 -18.40 -4.44
N THR A 63 6.57 -19.44 -5.26
CA THR A 63 6.89 -20.84 -4.91
C THR A 63 8.01 -21.35 -5.80
N VAL A 64 8.62 -22.49 -5.45
CA VAL A 64 9.71 -23.10 -6.21
C VAL A 64 9.21 -24.35 -6.94
N ASP A 65 9.28 -24.35 -8.27
CA ASP A 65 8.90 -25.50 -9.09
C ASP A 65 9.97 -26.62 -9.00
N ALA A 66 9.69 -27.79 -9.59
CA ALA A 66 10.50 -29.01 -9.49
C ALA A 66 11.92 -28.86 -10.07
N ASP A 67 12.13 -27.95 -11.03
CA ASP A 67 13.44 -27.64 -11.61
C ASP A 67 14.16 -26.49 -10.89
N GLY A 68 13.55 -25.94 -9.83
CA GLY A 68 14.07 -24.80 -9.08
C GLY A 68 13.64 -23.43 -9.60
N ALA A 69 12.86 -23.35 -10.69
CA ALA A 69 12.37 -22.09 -11.21
C ALA A 69 11.33 -21.44 -10.26
N PRO A 70 11.32 -20.10 -10.12
CA PRO A 70 10.27 -19.43 -9.36
C PRO A 70 8.95 -19.42 -10.14
N SER A 71 7.86 -19.77 -9.47
CA SER A 71 6.49 -19.66 -9.99
C SER A 71 5.67 -18.72 -9.11
N VAL A 72 4.96 -17.78 -9.73
CA VAL A 72 4.17 -16.75 -9.02
C VAL A 72 2.70 -16.86 -9.39
N ALA A 73 1.82 -16.82 -8.39
CA ALA A 73 0.38 -16.79 -8.57
C ALA A 73 -0.28 -15.73 -7.67
N PRO A 74 -1.27 -14.96 -8.16
CA PRO A 74 -2.13 -14.15 -7.30
C PRO A 74 -3.15 -15.05 -6.58
N ILE A 75 -3.33 -14.84 -5.28
CA ILE A 75 -4.25 -15.62 -4.44
C ILE A 75 -5.01 -14.71 -3.46
N TRP A 76 -6.15 -15.22 -2.99
CA TRP A 76 -6.87 -14.69 -1.84
C TRP A 76 -6.21 -15.14 -0.54
N PHE A 77 -6.26 -14.29 0.47
CA PHE A 77 -5.74 -14.60 1.80
C PHE A 77 -6.63 -14.01 2.89
N LEU A 78 -6.40 -14.47 4.13
CA LEU A 78 -6.90 -13.83 5.34
C LEU A 78 -5.72 -13.59 6.27
N PHE A 79 -5.61 -12.39 6.83
CA PHE A 79 -4.69 -12.15 7.94
C PHE A 79 -5.47 -12.23 9.25
N ASP A 80 -5.06 -13.16 10.11
CA ASP A 80 -5.68 -13.38 11.42
C ASP A 80 -4.65 -14.01 12.36
N ASP A 81 -4.61 -13.55 13.61
CA ASP A 81 -3.73 -14.01 14.68
C ASP A 81 -2.23 -14.12 14.27
N GLY A 82 -1.70 -13.07 13.62
CA GLY A 82 -0.30 -13.03 13.20
C GLY A 82 0.07 -14.03 12.11
N ARG A 83 -0.91 -14.54 11.36
CA ARG A 83 -0.71 -15.49 10.26
C ARG A 83 -1.46 -15.05 9.02
N ILE A 84 -0.87 -15.35 7.87
CA ILE A 84 -1.54 -15.29 6.56
C ILE A 84 -2.08 -16.68 6.26
N TRP A 85 -3.40 -16.79 6.15
CA TRP A 85 -4.14 -18.01 5.84
C TRP A 85 -4.53 -18.02 4.36
N PHE A 86 -4.33 -19.16 3.69
CA PHE A 86 -4.59 -19.30 2.26
C PHE A 86 -4.84 -20.77 1.90
N THR A 87 -5.45 -21.01 0.74
CA THR A 87 -5.99 -22.34 0.41
C THR A 87 -5.72 -22.75 -1.05
N PRO A 88 -4.73 -23.63 -1.31
CA PRO A 88 -4.57 -24.22 -2.62
C PRO A 88 -5.61 -25.28 -2.91
N ARG A 89 -5.93 -25.43 -4.19
CA ARG A 89 -6.61 -26.61 -4.72
C ARG A 89 -5.61 -27.77 -4.81
N GLU A 90 -6.07 -28.99 -4.52
CA GLU A 90 -5.25 -30.21 -4.60
C GLU A 90 -4.49 -30.35 -5.93
N LYS A 91 -5.12 -30.00 -7.06
CA LYS A 91 -4.50 -30.14 -8.39
C LYS A 91 -3.66 -28.94 -8.83
N SER A 92 -3.53 -27.90 -8.01
CA SER A 92 -2.76 -26.71 -8.39
C SER A 92 -1.26 -26.99 -8.41
N SER A 93 -0.52 -26.42 -9.36
CA SER A 93 0.94 -26.57 -9.42
C SER A 93 1.61 -26.10 -8.12
N TRP A 94 1.20 -24.92 -7.65
CA TRP A 94 1.77 -24.32 -6.43
C TRP A 94 1.50 -25.10 -5.14
N TRP A 95 0.46 -25.95 -5.08
CA TRP A 95 0.33 -26.94 -3.99
C TRP A 95 1.50 -27.93 -4.00
N HIS A 96 1.74 -28.54 -5.15
CA HIS A 96 2.83 -29.51 -5.32
C HIS A 96 4.20 -28.87 -5.12
N HIS A 97 4.35 -27.58 -5.46
CA HIS A 97 5.57 -26.81 -5.18
C HIS A 97 5.78 -26.73 -3.66
N ILE A 98 4.78 -26.28 -2.90
CA ILE A 98 4.85 -26.14 -1.44
C ILE A 98 5.13 -27.47 -0.75
N GLN A 99 4.53 -28.57 -1.22
CA GLN A 99 4.80 -29.90 -0.66
C GLN A 99 6.27 -30.31 -0.77
N ARG A 100 6.96 -29.89 -1.83
CA ARG A 100 8.39 -30.19 -2.04
C ARG A 100 9.30 -29.17 -1.37
N GLU A 101 8.94 -27.90 -1.45
CA GLU A 101 9.70 -26.76 -0.97
C GLU A 101 8.74 -25.77 -0.27
N PRO A 102 8.64 -25.84 1.07
CA PRO A 102 7.67 -25.05 1.82
C PRO A 102 8.11 -23.59 2.02
N ARG A 103 9.33 -23.20 1.61
CA ARG A 103 9.76 -21.80 1.68
C ARG A 103 9.13 -20.99 0.55
N VAL A 104 8.44 -19.92 0.93
CA VAL A 104 7.73 -19.02 0.02
C VAL A 104 8.11 -17.57 0.26
N ALA A 105 7.82 -16.73 -0.73
CA ALA A 105 7.75 -15.29 -0.56
C ALA A 105 6.35 -14.79 -0.97
N MET A 106 5.83 -13.80 -0.27
CA MET A 106 4.55 -13.17 -0.56
C MET A 106 4.72 -11.66 -0.62
N THR A 107 4.03 -11.04 -1.56
CA THR A 107 3.85 -9.58 -1.61
C THR A 107 2.36 -9.27 -1.54
N ILE A 108 2.01 -8.32 -0.68
CA ILE A 108 0.69 -7.69 -0.62
C ILE A 108 0.91 -6.22 -0.96
N ASP A 109 0.22 -5.74 -1.99
CA ASP A 109 0.40 -4.42 -2.54
C ASP A 109 -0.89 -3.87 -3.12
N GLU A 110 -0.97 -2.55 -3.18
CA GLU A 110 -2.07 -1.80 -3.76
C GLU A 110 -1.60 -0.93 -4.94
N ASP A 111 -2.50 -0.71 -5.89
CA ASP A 111 -2.22 0.04 -7.12
C ASP A 111 -2.52 1.55 -7.00
N GLU A 112 -3.12 1.98 -5.88
CA GLU A 112 -3.46 3.37 -5.61
C GLU A 112 -2.56 3.97 -4.53
N ALA A 113 -2.40 5.30 -4.54
CA ALA A 113 -1.63 5.97 -3.51
C ALA A 113 -2.19 5.66 -2.11
N PRO A 114 -1.33 5.36 -1.11
CA PRO A 114 0.12 5.59 -1.10
C PRO A 114 0.99 4.41 -1.59
N PHE A 115 0.45 3.46 -2.35
CA PHE A 115 1.16 2.31 -2.91
C PHE A 115 1.85 1.47 -1.82
N ARG A 116 1.10 1.17 -0.75
CA ARG A 116 1.57 0.33 0.37
C ARG A 116 1.98 -1.04 -0.14
N LYS A 117 3.08 -1.55 0.42
CA LYS A 117 3.63 -2.87 0.12
C LYS A 117 4.07 -3.53 1.41
N VAL A 118 3.73 -4.80 1.56
CA VAL A 118 4.22 -5.69 2.62
C VAL A 118 4.82 -6.92 1.97
N PHE A 119 6.03 -7.26 2.39
CA PHE A 119 6.78 -8.41 1.91
C PHE A 119 6.98 -9.40 3.06
N VAL A 120 6.56 -10.64 2.85
CA VAL A 120 6.67 -11.74 3.81
C VAL A 120 7.48 -12.86 3.18
N LYS A 121 8.42 -13.42 3.93
CA LYS A 121 9.17 -14.63 3.54
C LYS A 121 9.16 -15.59 4.72
N GLY A 122 9.00 -16.87 4.45
CA GLY A 122 9.02 -17.86 5.51
C GLY A 122 8.67 -19.25 5.00
N THR A 123 8.43 -20.13 5.96
CA THR A 123 8.08 -21.52 5.71
C THR A 123 6.58 -21.71 5.96
N VAL A 124 5.88 -22.25 4.98
CA VAL A 124 4.45 -22.56 5.08
C VAL A 124 4.21 -23.74 6.01
N THR A 125 3.16 -23.63 6.82
CA THR A 125 2.60 -24.75 7.59
C THR A 125 1.38 -25.31 6.86
N VAL A 126 1.34 -26.63 6.68
CA VAL A 126 0.12 -27.34 6.25
C VAL A 126 -0.72 -27.60 7.49
N GLU A 127 -1.77 -26.80 7.68
CA GLU A 127 -2.67 -26.91 8.84
C GLU A 127 -3.64 -28.07 8.63
N HIS A 128 -4.17 -28.19 7.41
CA HIS A 128 -4.98 -29.31 6.97
C HIS A 128 -4.62 -29.70 5.52
N PRO A 129 -4.37 -30.99 5.22
CA PRO A 129 -4.21 -31.46 3.86
C PRO A 129 -5.55 -31.47 3.09
N PRO A 130 -5.52 -31.62 1.75
CA PRO A 130 -6.73 -31.82 0.95
C PRO A 130 -7.56 -33.01 1.43
N GLY A 131 -8.89 -32.83 1.48
CA GLY A 131 -9.84 -33.84 1.93
C GLY A 131 -10.32 -33.67 3.37
N GLU A 132 -9.71 -32.74 4.13
CA GLU A 132 -10.15 -32.35 5.48
C GLU A 132 -10.93 -31.03 5.49
N ASP A 133 -11.43 -30.59 4.33
CA ASP A 133 -12.07 -29.29 4.07
C ASP A 133 -13.21 -28.94 5.04
N ASP A 134 -13.98 -29.95 5.46
CA ASP A 134 -15.12 -29.76 6.36
C ASP A 134 -14.71 -29.18 7.72
N ALA A 135 -13.52 -29.55 8.24
CA ALA A 135 -13.05 -29.12 9.55
C ALA A 135 -12.76 -27.62 9.62
N TRP A 136 -12.48 -26.97 8.49
CA TRP A 136 -12.07 -25.57 8.41
C TRP A 136 -12.91 -24.75 7.43
N ARG A 137 -14.09 -25.25 7.04
CA ARG A 137 -14.99 -24.59 6.08
C ARG A 137 -15.37 -23.16 6.46
N ALA A 138 -15.48 -22.88 7.76
CA ALA A 138 -15.70 -21.51 8.27
C ALA A 138 -14.55 -20.56 7.87
N ARG A 139 -13.30 -21.00 8.01
CA ARG A 139 -12.12 -20.22 7.60
C ARG A 139 -12.09 -19.98 6.10
N TYR A 140 -12.50 -20.97 5.28
CA TYR A 140 -12.63 -20.77 3.84
C TYR A 140 -13.65 -19.67 3.51
N ARG A 141 -14.76 -19.65 4.25
CA ARG A 141 -15.78 -18.60 4.14
C ARG A 141 -15.24 -17.23 4.51
N ASP A 142 -14.50 -17.13 5.61
CA ASP A 142 -13.87 -15.87 6.03
C ASP A 142 -12.91 -15.32 4.97
N ILE A 143 -12.12 -16.20 4.34
CA ILE A 143 -11.28 -15.82 3.19
C ILE A 143 -12.15 -15.30 2.03
N ALA A 144 -13.22 -16.01 1.65
CA ALA A 144 -14.06 -15.61 0.52
C ALA A 144 -14.81 -14.28 0.75
N LEU A 145 -15.28 -14.04 1.99
CA LEU A 145 -15.98 -12.81 2.39
C LEU A 145 -15.09 -11.56 2.29
N ARG A 146 -13.77 -11.73 2.39
CA ARG A 146 -12.83 -10.63 2.19
C ARG A 146 -12.85 -10.06 0.76
N TYR A 147 -13.34 -10.83 -0.21
CA TYR A 147 -13.29 -10.47 -1.63
C TYR A 147 -14.65 -10.42 -2.31
N THR A 148 -15.70 -10.96 -1.67
CA THR A 148 -17.00 -11.15 -2.30
C THR A 148 -18.14 -10.95 -1.29
N PRO A 149 -19.33 -10.49 -1.73
CA PRO A 149 -20.50 -10.42 -0.86
C PRO A 149 -20.93 -11.81 -0.34
N ASP A 150 -21.60 -11.84 0.82
CA ASP A 150 -22.02 -13.09 1.50
C ASP A 150 -22.67 -14.12 0.56
N ALA A 151 -23.67 -13.71 -0.21
CA ALA A 151 -24.38 -14.62 -1.10
C ALA A 151 -23.46 -15.25 -2.16
N PHE A 152 -22.46 -14.51 -2.65
CA PHE A 152 -21.49 -15.02 -3.60
C PHE A 152 -20.50 -15.97 -2.91
N ALA A 153 -19.99 -15.60 -1.72
CA ALA A 153 -19.09 -16.45 -0.95
C ALA A 153 -19.74 -17.82 -0.67
N ASP A 154 -20.99 -17.82 -0.21
CA ASP A 154 -21.74 -19.03 0.10
C ASP A 154 -21.98 -19.88 -1.15
N ALA A 155 -22.39 -19.27 -2.27
CA ALA A 155 -22.57 -19.97 -3.53
C ALA A 155 -21.26 -20.56 -4.06
N TYR A 156 -20.15 -19.80 -3.99
CA TYR A 156 -18.83 -20.23 -4.43
C TYR A 156 -18.32 -21.44 -3.65
N ILE A 157 -18.48 -21.44 -2.33
CA ILE A 157 -18.07 -22.55 -1.46
C ILE A 157 -18.93 -23.78 -1.73
N ASN A 158 -20.26 -23.61 -1.82
CA ASN A 158 -21.17 -24.71 -2.10
C ASN A 158 -20.91 -25.35 -3.47
N ALA A 159 -20.63 -24.54 -4.50
CA ALA A 159 -20.33 -25.02 -5.84
C ALA A 159 -18.97 -25.74 -5.94
N THR A 160 -18.06 -25.53 -4.98
CA THR A 160 -16.71 -26.10 -4.97
C THR A 160 -16.45 -27.04 -3.80
N VAL A 161 -17.49 -27.43 -3.06
CA VAL A 161 -17.39 -28.26 -1.85
C VAL A 161 -16.73 -29.63 -2.09
N HIS A 162 -16.87 -30.18 -3.30
CA HIS A 162 -16.32 -31.46 -3.70
C HIS A 162 -14.91 -31.37 -4.29
N GLU A 163 -14.36 -30.16 -4.46
CA GLU A 163 -13.02 -29.94 -4.97
C GLU A 163 -12.05 -29.75 -3.80
N PRO A 164 -11.25 -30.77 -3.43
CA PRO A 164 -10.46 -30.74 -2.20
C PRO A 164 -9.42 -29.63 -2.19
N ARG A 165 -9.22 -29.02 -1.03
CA ARG A 165 -8.24 -27.96 -0.80
C ARG A 165 -7.47 -28.19 0.48
N ALA A 166 -6.25 -27.69 0.53
CA ALA A 166 -5.51 -27.61 1.79
C ALA A 166 -5.85 -26.29 2.50
N LEU A 167 -5.71 -26.27 3.82
CA LEU A 167 -5.56 -25.03 4.58
C LEU A 167 -4.08 -24.85 4.94
N LEU A 168 -3.51 -23.74 4.47
CA LEU A 168 -2.13 -23.38 4.72
C LEU A 168 -2.06 -22.09 5.51
N SER A 169 -0.97 -21.94 6.27
CA SER A 169 -0.66 -20.70 6.95
C SER A 169 0.81 -20.33 6.85
N LEU A 170 1.10 -19.03 6.90
CA LEU A 170 2.44 -18.47 6.95
C LEU A 170 2.53 -17.48 8.12
N PRO A 171 3.45 -17.66 9.08
CA PRO A 171 3.68 -16.67 10.13
C PRO A 171 4.00 -15.29 9.54
N CYS A 172 3.34 -14.27 10.04
CA CYS A 172 3.48 -12.89 9.61
C CYS A 172 3.40 -11.98 10.83
N ASP A 173 4.56 -11.66 11.41
CA ASP A 173 4.66 -10.68 12.49
C ASP A 173 4.75 -9.26 11.88
N PRO A 174 3.71 -8.41 12.06
CA PRO A 174 3.70 -7.05 11.52
C PRO A 174 4.89 -6.19 12.01
N ALA A 175 5.53 -6.54 13.13
CA ALA A 175 6.72 -5.85 13.62
C ALA A 175 8.01 -6.28 12.91
N ALA A 176 8.02 -7.43 12.24
CA ALA A 176 9.23 -8.02 11.63
C ALA A 176 9.20 -8.04 10.08
N VAL A 177 8.04 -7.83 9.46
CA VAL A 177 7.92 -7.81 7.99
C VAL A 177 8.54 -6.56 7.37
N THR A 178 8.99 -6.69 6.13
CA THR A 178 9.44 -5.52 5.35
C THR A 178 8.24 -4.84 4.74
N SER A 179 8.17 -3.52 4.87
CA SER A 179 7.11 -2.70 4.27
C SER A 179 7.66 -1.47 3.55
N TRP A 180 6.86 -0.92 2.65
CA TRP A 180 7.17 0.31 1.90
C TRP A 180 5.90 1.05 1.51
N ARG A 181 5.99 2.38 1.41
CA ARG A 181 4.97 3.25 0.80
C ARG A 181 5.62 4.51 0.23
N MET A 182 4.87 5.28 -0.55
CA MET A 182 5.26 6.64 -0.92
C MET A 182 5.24 7.60 0.28
N PRO A 183 6.06 8.66 0.27
CA PRO A 183 5.95 9.75 1.24
C PRO A 183 4.54 10.37 1.24
N LEU A 184 4.04 10.69 2.43
CA LEU A 184 2.75 11.36 2.64
C LEU A 184 2.89 12.89 2.72
N GLN A 185 1.77 13.59 2.73
CA GLN A 185 1.78 15.05 2.89
C GLN A 185 2.47 15.45 4.21
N GLY A 186 3.50 16.29 4.11
CA GLY A 186 4.31 16.73 5.23
C GLY A 186 5.60 15.94 5.44
N GLU A 187 5.81 14.86 4.70
CA GLU A 187 7.09 14.14 4.64
C GLU A 187 7.97 14.66 3.50
N ASP A 188 9.28 14.41 3.56
CA ASP A 188 10.22 14.81 2.51
C ASP A 188 9.98 13.97 1.24
N PRO A 189 9.54 14.57 0.11
CA PRO A 189 9.28 13.84 -1.12
C PRO A 189 10.55 13.23 -1.74
N ALA A 190 11.76 13.64 -1.32
CA ALA A 190 13.01 13.08 -1.79
C ALA A 190 13.42 11.79 -1.04
N GLU A 191 12.81 11.49 0.11
CA GLU A 191 13.12 10.32 0.94
C GLU A 191 12.26 9.10 0.57
N VAL A 192 12.30 8.70 -0.71
CA VAL A 192 11.47 7.61 -1.25
C VAL A 192 12.09 6.22 -1.01
N TRP A 193 13.41 6.11 -1.12
CA TRP A 193 14.11 4.81 -1.01
C TRP A 193 14.97 4.71 0.26
N ALA A 194 15.37 3.49 0.58
CA ALA A 194 16.36 3.24 1.62
C ALA A 194 17.75 3.77 1.22
N PRO A 195 18.61 4.15 2.19
CA PRO A 195 19.87 4.86 1.91
C PRO A 195 20.82 4.12 0.99
N GLN A 196 20.82 2.79 1.02
CA GLN A 196 21.68 1.97 0.16
C GLN A 196 21.40 2.17 -1.34
N TYR A 197 20.24 2.71 -1.72
CA TYR A 197 19.90 2.95 -3.12
C TYR A 197 20.37 4.32 -3.64
N TYR A 198 20.86 5.20 -2.77
CA TYR A 198 21.33 6.52 -3.18
C TYR A 198 22.85 6.59 -3.21
N HIS A 199 23.40 6.97 -4.36
CA HIS A 199 24.83 7.29 -4.47
C HIS A 199 25.21 8.59 -3.77
N ARG A 200 24.28 9.55 -3.69
CA ARG A 200 24.39 10.82 -2.97
C ARG A 200 23.00 11.32 -2.56
N ARG A 201 22.93 12.14 -1.51
CA ARG A 201 21.67 12.82 -1.14
C ARG A 201 21.25 13.81 -2.24
N PRO A 202 20.03 13.73 -2.78
CA PRO A 202 19.50 14.80 -3.60
C PRO A 202 19.42 16.08 -2.78
N ALA A 203 19.93 17.20 -3.28
CA ALA A 203 19.76 18.46 -2.58
C ALA A 203 18.28 18.88 -2.68
N PRO A 204 17.67 19.48 -1.63
CA PRO A 204 16.27 19.91 -1.68
C PRO A 204 15.93 20.81 -2.89
N GLU A 205 16.93 21.52 -3.41
CA GLU A 205 16.83 22.45 -4.53
C GLU A 205 16.87 21.78 -5.92
N GLU A 206 17.27 20.50 -6.01
CA GLU A 206 17.32 19.75 -7.28
C GLU A 206 15.92 19.31 -7.76
N TRP A 207 14.90 19.43 -6.89
CA TRP A 207 13.49 19.15 -7.17
C TRP A 207 12.66 20.43 -7.26
N VAL A 208 12.91 21.25 -8.28
CA VAL A 208 11.97 22.30 -8.69
C VAL A 208 11.28 21.80 -9.96
N PRO A 209 10.00 21.38 -9.91
CA PRO A 209 9.25 21.17 -11.13
C PRO A 209 9.31 22.49 -11.89
N GLU A 210 9.74 22.47 -13.15
CA GLU A 210 9.64 23.65 -14.01
C GLU A 210 8.25 24.24 -13.80
N ARG A 211 8.20 25.48 -13.30
CA ARG A 211 6.96 26.23 -13.25
C ARG A 211 6.46 26.23 -14.68
N ARG A 212 5.40 25.46 -14.99
CA ARG A 212 4.71 25.56 -16.27
C ARG A 212 4.38 27.04 -16.43
N VAL A 213 5.04 27.65 -17.41
CA VAL A 213 4.79 29.01 -17.87
C VAL A 213 3.43 29.04 -18.56
#